data_AF-A0A160LJZ4-F1
#
_entry.id   AF-A0A160LJZ4-F1
#
_cell.length_a   1.000
_cell.length_b   1.000
_cell.length_c   1.000
_cell.angle_alpha   90.00
_cell.angle_beta   90.00
_cell.angle_gamma   90.00
#
_symmetry.space_group_name_H-M   'P 1'
#
loop_
_entity.id
_entity.type
_entity.pdbx_description
1 polymer ?
#
loop_
_entity_poly.entity_id
_entity_poly.type
_entity_poly.pdbx_seq_one_letter_code
_entity_poly.pdbx_strand_id
1 'polypeptide(L)'
;MSEAMFTVEEVKTKCQENSWLKIGGCDFEDDFMMELDYDYGLYTCQSLEELEQKMKQGNWSIRSAFAYDRLLFVNQVNGGDEWWTCYKHEDGSIESFESITFRSFINRGEFKQLLERLLQGPDAYWGRNEEKEGA
;
A
#
# COMPACT_ATOMS: atom_id res chain seq x y z
N MET A 1 2.97 17.53 16.76
CA MET A 1 2.48 17.10 15.44
C MET A 1 3.27 15.85 15.12
N SER A 2 2.62 14.70 15.18
CA SER A 2 3.25 13.37 15.23
C SER A 2 3.84 12.97 13.87
N GLU A 3 5.17 12.98 13.75
CA GLU A 3 5.90 12.40 12.61
C GLU A 3 5.89 10.87 12.72
N ALA A 4 4.74 10.23 12.48
CA ALA A 4 4.72 8.80 12.21
C ALA A 4 5.13 8.54 10.75
N MET A 5 6.35 8.95 10.38
CA MET A 5 6.88 8.65 9.05
C MET A 5 7.34 7.19 9.01
N PHE A 6 7.06 6.51 7.89
CA PHE A 6 7.65 5.22 7.59
C PHE A 6 9.12 5.40 7.21
N THR A 7 9.94 4.40 7.54
CA THR A 7 11.33 4.31 7.06
C THR A 7 11.47 3.19 6.03
N VAL A 8 12.49 3.27 5.17
CA VAL A 8 12.78 2.20 4.19
C VAL A 8 13.02 0.85 4.89
N GLU A 9 13.68 0.85 6.05
CA GLU A 9 13.93 -0.37 6.84
C GLU A 9 12.64 -0.98 7.40
N GLU A 10 11.69 -0.16 7.85
CA GLU A 10 10.36 -0.63 8.27
C GLU A 10 9.60 -1.27 7.10
N VAL A 11 9.62 -0.63 5.92
CA VAL A 11 8.99 -1.16 4.70
C VAL A 11 9.62 -2.50 4.34
N LYS A 12 10.95 -2.56 4.27
CA LYS A 12 11.70 -3.78 3.95
C LYS A 12 11.40 -4.91 4.91
N THR A 13 11.44 -4.64 6.21
CA THR A 13 11.14 -5.60 7.27
C THR A 13 9.72 -6.13 7.11
N LYS A 14 8.74 -5.23 6.98
CA LYS A 14 7.33 -5.61 6.82
C LYS A 14 7.08 -6.42 5.56
N CYS A 15 7.72 -6.06 4.45
CA CYS A 15 7.60 -6.80 3.19
C CYS A 15 8.12 -8.24 3.25
N GLN A 16 9.02 -8.58 4.19
CA GLN A 16 9.47 -9.96 4.36
C GLN A 16 8.36 -10.90 4.85
N GLU A 17 7.31 -10.36 5.47
CA GLU A 17 6.15 -11.12 5.94
C GLU A 17 5.21 -11.52 4.80
N ASN A 18 5.31 -10.86 3.64
CA ASN A 18 4.45 -11.08 2.48
C ASN A 18 5.20 -11.87 1.40
N SER A 19 4.71 -13.08 1.09
CA SER A 19 5.34 -13.97 0.10
C SER A 19 5.52 -13.37 -1.29
N TRP A 20 4.71 -12.39 -1.67
CA TRP A 20 4.82 -11.70 -2.97
C TRP A 20 5.88 -10.59 -2.98
N LEU A 21 6.21 -10.04 -1.80
CA LEU A 21 7.08 -8.86 -1.68
C LEU A 21 8.45 -9.19 -1.08
N LYS A 22 8.59 -10.30 -0.35
CA LYS A 22 9.85 -10.72 0.26
C LYS A 22 10.90 -11.07 -0.80
N ILE A 23 12.17 -11.06 -0.39
CA ILE A 23 13.25 -11.58 -1.23
C ILE A 23 13.21 -13.12 -1.20
N GLY A 24 13.35 -13.77 -2.36
CA GLY A 24 13.13 -15.22 -2.50
C GLY A 24 11.67 -15.59 -2.27
N GLY A 25 10.77 -14.70 -2.72
CA GLY A 25 9.32 -14.84 -2.64
C GLY A 25 8.72 -15.76 -3.69
N CYS A 26 7.46 -15.53 -4.01
CA CYS A 26 6.84 -16.07 -5.22
C CYS A 26 7.59 -15.52 -6.45
N ASP A 27 7.86 -16.39 -7.42
CA ASP A 27 8.51 -15.99 -8.67
C ASP A 27 7.65 -14.93 -9.38
N PHE A 28 8.31 -13.91 -9.92
CA PHE A 28 7.68 -12.95 -10.82
C PHE A 28 7.45 -13.66 -12.15
N GLU A 29 6.31 -14.32 -12.32
CA GLU A 29 5.97 -14.99 -13.58
C GLU A 29 6.11 -13.99 -14.75
N ASP A 30 6.80 -14.40 -15.82
CA ASP A 30 6.95 -13.68 -17.08
C ASP A 30 7.65 -12.29 -17.07
N ASP A 31 8.48 -11.97 -16.08
CA ASP A 31 9.32 -10.75 -16.12
C ASP A 31 10.68 -11.00 -16.80
N PHE A 32 11.07 -10.11 -17.72
CA PHE A 32 12.40 -10.14 -18.37
C PHE A 32 13.52 -9.66 -17.44
N MET A 33 13.19 -8.99 -16.33
CA MET A 33 14.14 -8.52 -15.31
C MET A 33 14.26 -9.49 -14.14
N MET A 34 15.42 -9.53 -13.50
CA MET A 34 15.65 -10.43 -12.36
C MET A 34 15.04 -9.85 -11.08
N GLU A 35 14.59 -10.71 -10.16
CA GLU A 35 14.02 -10.29 -8.89
C GLU A 35 14.88 -9.27 -8.11
N LEU A 36 16.20 -9.47 -8.16
CA LEU A 36 17.18 -8.64 -7.45
C LEU A 36 17.35 -7.25 -8.06
N ASP A 37 16.79 -7.00 -9.25
CA ASP A 37 16.80 -5.67 -9.88
C ASP A 37 15.78 -4.71 -9.23
N TYR A 38 14.87 -5.23 -8.38
CA TYR A 38 13.82 -4.45 -7.71
C TYR A 38 14.06 -4.36 -6.19
N ASP A 39 14.67 -3.27 -5.75
CA ASP A 39 14.85 -2.95 -4.32
C ASP A 39 13.59 -2.30 -3.71
N TYR A 40 13.54 -2.22 -2.37
CA TYR A 40 12.44 -1.60 -1.64
C TYR A 40 12.47 -0.07 -1.76
N GLY A 41 11.45 0.49 -2.42
CA GLY A 41 11.27 1.94 -2.56
C GLY A 41 10.33 2.50 -1.50
N LEU A 42 10.53 3.75 -1.10
CA LEU A 42 9.59 4.49 -0.26
C LEU A 42 9.54 5.95 -0.69
N TYR A 43 8.33 6.46 -0.89
CA TYR A 43 8.07 7.88 -1.11
C TYR A 43 6.93 8.36 -0.19
N THR A 44 7.22 9.38 0.62
CA THR A 44 6.24 9.96 1.56
C THR A 44 5.50 11.12 0.91
N CYS A 45 4.22 10.93 0.61
CA CYS A 45 3.34 11.95 0.07
C CYS A 45 2.92 12.92 1.18
N GLN A 46 2.92 14.22 0.87
CA GLN A 46 2.55 15.29 1.81
C GLN A 46 1.07 15.69 1.70
N SER A 47 0.37 15.20 0.68
CA SER A 47 -1.05 15.51 0.43
C SER A 47 -1.77 14.33 -0.21
N LEU A 48 -3.11 14.31 -0.06
CA LEU A 48 -3.97 13.34 -0.74
C LEU A 48 -3.88 13.50 -2.26
N GLU A 49 -3.81 14.73 -2.75
CA GLU A 49 -3.68 15.03 -4.18
C GLU A 49 -2.40 14.43 -4.76
N GLU A 50 -1.27 14.57 -4.06
CA GLU A 50 0.01 14.00 -4.49
C GLU A 50 -0.05 12.47 -4.56
N LEU A 51 -0.59 11.84 -3.51
CA LEU A 51 -0.77 10.39 -3.49
C LEU A 51 -1.68 9.93 -4.63
N GLU A 52 -2.79 10.63 -4.88
CA GLU A 52 -3.70 10.34 -5.99
C GLU A 52 -2.99 10.45 -7.34
N GLN A 53 -2.14 11.47 -7.55
CA GLN A 53 -1.36 11.62 -8.78
C GLN A 53 -0.33 10.50 -8.96
N LYS A 54 0.34 10.06 -7.89
CA LYS A 54 1.27 8.91 -7.94
C LYS A 54 0.54 7.64 -8.31
N MET A 55 -0.59 7.35 -7.67
CA MET A 55 -1.42 6.18 -8.00
C MET A 55 -1.95 6.26 -9.44
N LYS A 56 -2.33 7.45 -9.92
CA LYS A 56 -2.72 7.69 -11.33
C LYS A 56 -1.58 7.47 -12.32
N GLN A 57 -0.34 7.79 -11.97
CA GLN A 57 0.79 7.61 -12.89
C GLN A 57 0.92 6.14 -13.32
N GLY A 58 0.76 5.20 -12.39
CA GLY A 58 0.90 3.76 -12.65
C GLY A 58 2.30 3.36 -13.15
N ASN A 59 2.41 2.13 -13.67
CA ASN A 59 3.66 1.56 -14.16
C ASN A 59 4.79 1.60 -13.12
N TRP A 60 4.43 1.39 -11.85
CA TRP A 60 5.38 1.35 -10.74
C TRP A 60 5.98 -0.04 -10.63
N SER A 61 7.25 -0.11 -10.27
CA SER A 61 7.88 -1.41 -10.03
C SER A 61 7.24 -2.11 -8.84
N ILE A 62 7.35 -3.43 -8.79
CA ILE A 62 7.08 -4.15 -7.54
C ILE A 62 7.95 -3.58 -6.41
N ARG A 63 7.47 -3.66 -5.16
CA ARG A 63 8.13 -3.11 -3.95
C ARG A 63 8.29 -1.59 -3.92
N SER A 64 7.79 -0.87 -4.93
CA SER A 64 7.56 0.57 -4.82
C SER A 64 6.52 0.83 -3.73
N ALA A 65 6.84 1.71 -2.77
CA ALA A 65 5.92 2.07 -1.71
C ALA A 65 5.61 3.57 -1.65
N PHE A 66 4.36 3.88 -1.35
CA PHE A 66 3.88 5.23 -1.04
C PHE A 66 3.35 5.29 0.37
N ALA A 67 3.81 6.26 1.15
CA ALA A 67 3.31 6.53 2.49
C ALA A 67 2.51 7.83 2.53
N TYR A 68 1.47 7.86 3.35
CA TYR A 68 0.69 9.06 3.67
C TYR A 68 0.12 8.93 5.07
N ASP A 69 0.49 9.86 5.97
CA ASP A 69 0.14 9.79 7.40
C ASP A 69 0.47 8.41 7.99
N ARG A 70 -0.54 7.66 8.45
CA ARG A 70 -0.38 6.30 9.00
C ARG A 70 -0.50 5.18 7.98
N LEU A 71 -0.73 5.49 6.72
CA LEU A 71 -0.93 4.50 5.66
C LEU A 71 0.34 4.28 4.85
N LEU A 72 0.57 3.01 4.49
CA LEU A 72 1.62 2.58 3.58
C LEU A 72 0.99 1.68 2.51
N PHE A 73 1.32 1.94 1.26
CA PHE A 73 0.88 1.16 0.11
C PHE A 73 2.10 0.61 -0.61
N VAL A 74 2.24 -0.71 -0.70
CA VAL A 74 3.37 -1.35 -1.39
C VAL A 74 2.86 -2.10 -2.62
N ASN A 75 3.40 -1.78 -3.80
CA ASN A 75 2.97 -2.45 -5.03
C ASN A 75 3.40 -3.92 -5.05
N GLN A 76 2.44 -4.83 -5.21
CA GLN A 76 2.63 -6.28 -5.28
C GLN A 76 2.77 -6.82 -6.70
N VAL A 77 2.42 -6.01 -7.72
CA VAL A 77 2.42 -6.44 -9.12
C VAL A 77 3.30 -5.49 -9.92
N ASN A 78 4.37 -6.01 -10.53
CA ASN A 78 5.27 -5.19 -11.33
C ASN A 78 4.55 -4.54 -12.51
N GLY A 79 4.62 -3.21 -12.62
CA GLY A 79 3.89 -2.42 -13.62
C GLY A 79 2.37 -2.36 -13.42
N GLY A 80 1.85 -3.12 -12.46
CA GLY A 80 0.43 -3.26 -12.17
C GLY A 80 -0.13 -2.22 -11.20
N ASP A 81 -1.32 -2.51 -10.70
CA ASP A 81 -2.06 -1.67 -9.77
C ASP A 81 -2.69 -2.54 -8.67
N GLU A 82 -1.85 -3.22 -7.89
CA GLU A 82 -2.31 -4.01 -6.75
C GLU A 82 -1.45 -3.71 -5.54
N TRP A 83 -2.04 -3.05 -4.54
CA TRP A 83 -1.29 -2.38 -3.49
C TRP A 83 -1.59 -3.02 -2.13
N TRP A 84 -0.55 -3.62 -1.55
CA TRP A 84 -0.59 -4.11 -0.19
C TRP A 84 -0.70 -2.93 0.77
N THR A 85 -1.83 -2.87 1.47
CA THR A 85 -2.20 -1.74 2.31
C THR A 85 -1.90 -2.06 3.77
N CYS A 86 -1.07 -1.21 4.36
CA CYS A 86 -0.62 -1.30 5.73
C CYS A 86 -0.97 -0.02 6.50
N TYR A 87 -1.15 -0.18 7.81
CA TYR A 87 -1.44 0.89 8.76
C TYR A 87 -0.41 0.86 9.90
N LYS A 88 0.12 2.04 10.28
CA LYS A 88 1.02 2.20 11.42
C LYS A 88 0.26 2.70 12.63
N HIS A 89 0.26 1.90 13.68
CA HIS A 89 -0.37 2.19 14.96
C HIS A 89 0.45 3.17 15.79
N GLU A 90 -0.15 3.74 16.84
CA GLU A 90 0.51 4.72 17.70
C GLU A 90 1.69 4.16 18.49
N ASP A 91 1.66 2.85 18.76
CA ASP A 91 2.76 2.12 19.39
C ASP A 91 3.91 1.79 18.43
N GLY A 92 3.78 2.18 17.15
CA GLY A 92 4.76 1.96 16.09
C GLY A 92 4.62 0.62 15.38
N SER A 93 3.71 -0.26 15.79
CA SER A 93 3.44 -1.51 15.09
C SER A 93 2.81 -1.26 13.70
N ILE A 94 3.13 -2.12 12.73
CA ILE A 94 2.64 -2.01 11.36
C ILE A 94 1.82 -3.25 11.02
N GLU A 95 0.55 -3.04 10.72
CA GLU A 95 -0.42 -4.07 10.39
C GLU A 95 -0.83 -3.96 8.93
N SER A 96 -0.82 -5.08 8.21
CA SER A 96 -1.37 -5.17 6.86
C SER A 96 -2.81 -5.67 6.93
N PHE A 97 -3.70 -5.11 6.11
CA PHE A 97 -5.10 -5.47 6.21
C PHE A 97 -5.86 -5.56 4.88
N GLU A 98 -5.34 -5.09 3.75
CA GLU A 98 -6.06 -5.21 2.47
C GLU A 98 -5.09 -5.19 1.28
N SER A 99 -5.50 -5.76 0.14
CA SER A 99 -4.87 -5.50 -1.17
C SER A 99 -5.85 -4.70 -2.03
N ILE A 100 -5.41 -3.54 -2.54
CA ILE A 100 -6.29 -2.58 -3.21
C ILE A 100 -5.82 -2.27 -4.63
N THR A 101 -6.74 -2.38 -5.59
CA THR A 101 -6.62 -1.81 -6.94
C THR A 101 -7.11 -0.35 -6.98
N PHE A 102 -6.22 0.63 -6.85
CA PHE A 102 -6.60 2.05 -6.73
C PHE A 102 -7.22 2.66 -7.99
N ARG A 103 -6.84 2.20 -9.18
CA ARG A 103 -7.34 2.70 -10.47
C ARG A 103 -8.86 2.69 -10.54
N SER A 104 -9.46 1.65 -9.98
CA SER A 104 -10.91 1.47 -9.95
C SER A 104 -11.60 2.60 -9.16
N PHE A 105 -11.10 2.91 -7.97
CA PHE A 105 -11.61 3.99 -7.12
C PHE A 105 -11.32 5.37 -7.70
N ILE A 106 -10.14 5.56 -8.27
CA ILE A 106 -9.74 6.81 -8.93
C ILE A 106 -10.68 7.12 -10.10
N ASN A 107 -10.96 6.14 -10.96
CA ASN A 107 -11.84 6.31 -12.12
C ASN A 107 -13.29 6.63 -11.72
N ARG A 108 -13.74 6.15 -10.55
CA ARG A 108 -15.06 6.48 -9.99
C ARG A 108 -15.08 7.80 -9.20
N GLY A 109 -13.94 8.46 -9.02
CA GLY A 109 -13.84 9.66 -8.18
C GLY A 109 -14.00 9.37 -6.68
N GLU A 110 -13.77 8.13 -6.26
CA GLU A 110 -13.97 7.62 -4.89
C GLU A 110 -12.67 7.55 -4.07
N PHE A 111 -11.54 7.97 -4.64
CA PHE A 111 -10.22 7.79 -4.04
C PHE A 111 -10.10 8.45 -2.66
N LYS A 112 -10.57 9.69 -2.52
CA LYS A 112 -10.50 10.43 -1.26
C LYS A 112 -11.36 9.77 -0.17
N GLN A 113 -12.60 9.37 -0.51
CA GLN A 113 -13.47 8.69 0.46
C GLN A 113 -12.89 7.34 0.89
N LEU A 114 -12.21 6.62 -0.02
CA LEU A 114 -11.49 5.40 0.34
C LEU A 114 -10.37 5.71 1.36
N LEU A 115 -9.50 6.69 1.09
CA LEU A 115 -8.42 7.03 2.01
C LEU A 115 -8.92 7.48 3.38
N GLU A 116 -9.97 8.29 3.44
CA GLU A 116 -10.60 8.69 4.70
C GLU A 116 -11.09 7.49 5.53
N ARG A 117 -11.56 6.42 4.87
CA ARG A 117 -11.93 5.16 5.53
C ARG A 117 -10.71 4.39 6.02
N LEU A 118 -9.68 4.26 5.19
CA LEU A 118 -8.45 3.53 5.53
C LEU A 118 -7.70 4.19 6.70
N LEU A 119 -7.72 5.53 6.78
CA LEU A 119 -7.11 6.29 7.89
C LEU A 119 -7.75 6.03 9.25
N GLN A 120 -8.97 5.44 9.30
CA GLN A 120 -9.58 5.04 10.57
C GLN A 120 -8.97 3.76 11.14
N GLY A 121 -8.08 3.10 10.38
CA GLY A 121 -7.39 1.88 10.77
C GLY A 121 -8.16 0.59 10.44
N PRO A 122 -7.49 -0.57 10.60
CA PRO A 122 -8.00 -1.88 10.17
C PRO A 122 -9.35 -2.27 10.81
N ASP A 123 -9.48 -2.11 12.13
CA ASP A 123 -10.70 -2.49 12.87
C ASP A 123 -11.94 -1.75 12.35
N ALA A 124 -11.82 -0.43 12.16
CA ALA A 124 -12.92 0.41 11.68
C ALA A 124 -13.21 0.23 10.18
N TYR A 125 -12.21 -0.25 9.41
CA TYR A 125 -12.38 -0.60 8.01
C TYR A 125 -13.18 -1.89 7.88
N TRP A 126 -12.79 -2.95 8.60
CA TRP A 126 -13.43 -4.25 8.54
C TRP A 126 -14.82 -4.27 9.16
N GLY A 127 -15.01 -3.67 10.34
CA GLY A 127 -16.33 -3.63 10.99
C GLY A 127 -17.43 -2.99 10.14
N ARG A 128 -17.09 -2.06 9.23
CA ARG A 128 -18.04 -1.44 8.30
C ARG A 128 -18.32 -2.25 7.03
N ASN A 129 -17.42 -3.15 6.64
CA ASN A 129 -17.66 -4.04 5.50
C ASN A 129 -18.64 -5.16 5.91
N GLU A 130 -18.52 -5.70 7.12
CA GLU A 130 -19.43 -6.70 7.67
C GLU A 130 -20.89 -6.19 7.75
N GLU A 131 -21.09 -4.92 8.12
CA GLU A 131 -22.42 -4.28 8.14
C GLU A 131 -23.07 -4.15 6.76
N LYS A 132 -22.29 -4.06 5.68
CA LYS A 132 -22.79 -3.92 4.30
C LYS A 132 -23.08 -5.26 3.63
N GLU A 133 -22.37 -6.31 4.00
CA GLU A 133 -22.61 -7.67 3.47
C GLU A 133 -23.76 -8.39 4.17
N GLY A 134 -24.18 -7.89 5.34
CA GLY A 134 -25.34 -8.39 6.09
C GLY A 134 -26.69 -7.73 5.77
N ALA A 135 -26.79 -6.87 4.74
CA ALA A 135 -27.98 -6.09 4.39
C ALA A 135 -28.60 -6.46 3.04
#